data_AF-A0A2R4P2W4-F1
#
_entry.id   AF-A0A2R4P2W4-F1
#
_cell.length_a   1.000
_cell.length_b   1.000
_cell.length_c   1.000
_cell.angle_alpha   90.00
_cell.angle_beta   90.00
_cell.angle_gamma   90.00
#
_symmetry.space_group_name_H-M   'P 1'
#
loop_
_entity.id
_entity.type
_entity.pdbx_description
1 polymer ?
#
loop_
_entity_poly.entity_id
_entity_poly.type
_entity_poly.pdbx_seq_one_letter_code
_entity_poly.pdbx_strand_id
1 'polypeptide(L)' 'MRNFKELEKFIKDEIAEIENDERYHYASASVLINAPLALIQTEMRAKMNAYKGVLEKVKELEGVKDE' A
#
# COMPACT_ATOMS: atom_id res chain seq x y z
N MET A 1 -21.89 -5.23 -10.30
CA MET A 1 -21.11 -4.90 -9.08
C MET A 1 -19.65 -4.89 -9.44
N ARG A 2 -18.92 -3.81 -9.10
CA ARG A 2 -17.45 -3.77 -9.20
C ARG A 2 -16.90 -4.91 -8.34
N ASN A 3 -15.97 -5.69 -8.86
CA ASN A 3 -15.48 -6.89 -8.18
C ASN A 3 -14.55 -6.51 -7.01
N PHE A 4 -15.12 -6.10 -5.89
CA PHE A 4 -14.36 -5.68 -4.71
C PHE A 4 -13.47 -6.80 -4.16
N LYS A 5 -13.86 -8.07 -4.30
CA LYS A 5 -13.03 -9.20 -3.89
C LYS A 5 -11.72 -9.31 -4.68
N GLU A 6 -11.79 -9.14 -6.01
CA GLU A 6 -10.58 -9.10 -6.85
C GLU A 6 -9.70 -7.90 -6.51
N LEU A 7 -10.30 -6.74 -6.31
CA LEU A 7 -9.58 -5.52 -5.90
C LEU A 7 -8.92 -5.69 -4.53
N GLU A 8 -9.62 -6.24 -3.54
CA GLU A 8 -9.04 -6.51 -2.22
C GLU A 8 -7.87 -7.48 -2.29
N LYS A 9 -8.01 -8.56 -3.07
CA LYS A 9 -6.94 -9.54 -3.24
C LYS A 9 -5.73 -8.86 -3.87
N PHE A 10 -5.93 -8.12 -4.95
CA PHE A 10 -4.86 -7.36 -5.61
C PHE A 10 -4.14 -6.42 -4.63
N ILE A 11 -4.89 -5.62 -3.87
CA ILE A 11 -4.29 -4.69 -2.91
C ILE A 11 -3.53 -5.42 -1.79
N LYS A 12 -4.06 -6.54 -1.28
CA LYS A 12 -3.38 -7.35 -0.25
C LYS A 12 -2.08 -7.97 -0.79
N ASP A 13 -2.09 -8.45 -2.03
CA ASP A 13 -0.91 -9.00 -2.69
C ASP A 13 0.17 -7.90 -2.85
N GLU A 14 -0.21 -6.70 -3.32
CA GLU A 14 0.71 -5.55 -3.46
C GLU A 14 1.29 -5.06 -2.12
N ILE A 15 0.48 -5.03 -1.06
CA ILE A 15 0.95 -4.73 0.30
C ILE A 15 1.99 -5.75 0.75
N ALA A 16 1.73 -7.04 0.51
CA ALA A 16 2.64 -8.12 0.88
C ALA A 16 3.95 -8.05 0.09
N GLU A 17 3.93 -7.64 -1.18
CA GLU A 17 5.16 -7.40 -1.95
C GLU A 17 6.03 -6.30 -1.31
N ILE A 18 5.44 -5.18 -0.88
CA ILE A 18 6.16 -4.10 -0.19
C ILE A 18 6.69 -4.58 1.17
N GLU A 19 5.89 -5.33 1.93
CA GLU A 19 6.30 -5.87 3.24
C GLU A 19 7.40 -6.93 3.13
N ASN A 20 7.55 -7.61 1.99
CA ASN A 20 8.62 -8.58 1.76
C ASN A 20 9.89 -7.96 1.14
N ASP A 21 9.86 -6.69 0.73
CA ASP A 21 11.03 -6.01 0.20
C ASP A 21 11.94 -5.54 1.35
N GLU A 22 13.16 -6.08 1.43
CA GLU A 22 14.13 -5.74 2.48
C GLU A 22 14.41 -4.23 2.57
N ARG A 23 14.37 -3.51 1.44
CA ARG A 23 14.67 -2.07 1.38
C ARG A 23 13.65 -1.24 2.13
N TYR A 24 12.43 -1.74 2.28
CA TYR A 24 11.38 -1.11 3.08
C TYR A 24 11.73 -1.11 4.58
N HIS A 25 12.48 -2.13 5.04
CA HIS A 25 12.84 -2.34 6.44
C HIS A 25 14.20 -1.78 6.84
N TYR A 26 15.03 -1.38 5.87
CA TYR A 26 16.28 -0.69 6.17
C TYR A 26 16.03 0.62 6.92
N ALA A 27 17.05 1.10 7.63
CA ALA A 27 17.01 2.42 8.23
C ALA A 27 16.60 3.48 7.19
N SER A 28 15.81 4.46 7.63
CA SER A 28 15.28 5.47 6.72
C SER A 28 16.43 6.25 6.07
N ALA A 29 16.47 6.24 4.75
CA ALA A 29 17.49 6.93 3.98
C ALA A 29 17.12 8.41 3.79
N SER A 30 18.15 9.26 3.74
CA SER A 30 18.03 10.66 3.34
C SER A 30 18.48 10.84 1.91
N VAL A 31 17.82 11.73 1.16
CA VAL A 31 18.24 12.09 -0.20
C VAL A 31 19.65 12.67 -0.29
N LEU A 32 20.16 13.23 0.82
CA LEU A 32 21.50 13.80 0.90
C LEU A 32 22.59 12.74 1.10
N ILE A 33 22.23 11.54 1.59
CA ILE A 33 23.18 10.48 1.95
C ILE A 33 23.05 9.31 0.96
N ASN A 34 21.81 8.90 0.64
CA ASN A 34 21.49 7.81 -0.26
C ASN A 34 20.16 8.11 -0.97
N ALA A 35 20.23 8.98 -2.00
CA ALA A 35 19.07 9.38 -2.79
C ALA A 35 18.28 8.22 -3.39
N PRO A 36 18.90 7.19 -4.01
CA PRO A 36 18.15 6.07 -4.58
C PRO A 36 17.30 5.34 -3.54
N LEU A 37 17.87 4.98 -2.39
CA LEU A 37 17.13 4.27 -1.34
C LEU A 37 16.03 5.15 -0.73
N ALA A 38 16.30 6.44 -0.53
CA ALA A 38 15.32 7.38 0.01
C ALA A 38 14.10 7.51 -0.91
N LEU A 39 14.30 7.56 -2.23
CA LEU A 39 13.22 7.60 -3.22
C LEU A 39 12.41 6.30 -3.23
N ILE A 40 13.08 5.15 -3.25
CA ILE A 40 12.43 3.83 -3.19
C ILE A 40 11.56 3.70 -1.93
N GLN A 41 12.12 4.03 -0.75
CA GLN A 41 11.39 3.96 0.51
C GLN A 41 10.22 4.94 0.57
N THR A 42 10.35 6.12 -0.06
CA THR A 42 9.25 7.10 -0.13
C THR A 42 8.11 6.57 -1.00
N GLU A 43 8.43 6.02 -2.17
CA GLU A 43 7.45 5.42 -3.07
C GLU A 43 6.70 4.27 -2.39
N MET A 44 7.42 3.35 -1.73
CA MET A 44 6.84 2.22 -1.01
C MET A 44 5.86 2.66 0.08
N ARG A 45 6.24 3.66 0.89
CA ARG A 45 5.35 4.22 1.94
C ARG A 45 4.12 4.89 1.33
N ALA A 46 4.29 5.63 0.24
CA ALA A 46 3.17 6.28 -0.45
C ALA A 46 2.18 5.23 -1.00
N LYS A 47 2.67 4.18 -1.67
CA LYS A 47 1.85 3.06 -2.14
C LYS A 47 1.13 2.35 -1.00
N MET A 48 1.84 2.01 0.06
CA MET A 48 1.27 1.38 1.27
C MET A 48 0.11 2.19 1.85
N ASN A 49 0.29 3.51 1.98
CA ASN A 49 -0.76 4.39 2.48
C ASN A 49 -1.97 4.45 1.54
N ALA A 50 -1.74 4.56 0.24
CA ALA A 50 -2.81 4.58 -0.76
C ALA A 50 -3.61 3.26 -0.74
N TYR A 51 -2.93 2.13 -0.72
CA TYR A 51 -3.53 0.80 -0.65
C TYR A 51 -4.36 0.59 0.61
N LYS A 52 -3.85 0.98 1.78
CA LYS A 52 -4.61 0.95 3.04
C LYS A 52 -5.88 1.81 2.96
N GLY A 53 -5.77 3.02 2.42
CA GLY A 53 -6.92 3.92 2.24
C GLY A 53 -7.99 3.35 1.29
N VAL A 54 -7.58 2.68 0.20
CA VAL A 54 -8.55 2.00 -0.69
C VAL A 54 -9.21 0.82 0.01
N LEU A 55 -8.48 0.00 0.77
CA LEU A 55 -9.08 -1.09 1.54
C LEU A 55 -10.09 -0.60 2.58
N GLU A 56 -9.79 0.50 3.27
CA GLU A 56 -10.76 1.15 4.17
C GLU A 56 -12.00 1.58 3.41
N LYS A 57 -11.84 2.21 2.23
CA LYS A 57 -12.99 2.65 1.44
C LYS A 57 -13.82 1.49 0.90
N VAL A 58 -13.20 0.38 0.52
CA VAL A 58 -13.91 -0.84 0.10
C VAL A 58 -14.76 -1.38 1.24
N LYS A 59 -14.20 -1.47 2.47
CA LYS A 59 -14.95 -1.92 3.65
C LYS A 59 -16.14 -1.03 3.97
N GLU A 60 -15.98 0.29 3.87
CA GLU A 60 -17.09 1.24 4.04
C GLU A 60 -18.20 0.95 3.02
N LEU A 61 -17.85 0.79 1.74
CA LEU A 61 -18.82 0.56 0.67
C LEU A 61 -19.50 -0.82 0.76
N GLU A 62 -18.82 -1.85 1.25
CA GLU A 62 -19.44 -3.16 1.52
C GLU A 62 -20.31 -3.16 2.79
N GLY A 63 -19.99 -2.31 3.76
CA GLY A 63 -20.75 -2.11 5.00
C GLY A 63 -22.02 -1.27 4.83
N VAL A 64 -22.05 -0.38 3.82
CA VAL A 64 -23.28 0.25 3.32
C VAL A 64 -24.05 -0.80 2.53
N LYS A 65 -24.68 -1.74 3.23
CA LYS A 65 -25.76 -2.53 2.64
C LYS A 65 -26.93 -1.56 2.46
N ASP A 66 -27.35 -1.38 1.20
CA ASP A 66 -28.54 -0.62 0.84
C ASP A 66 -29.70 -1.04 1.76
N GLU A 67 -30.14 -0.13 2.64
CA GLU A 67 -31.43 -0.21 3.34
C GLU A 67 -32.59 0.00 2.35
#